data_AF-A0A5B0EM58-F1
#
_entry.id   AF-A0A5B0EM58-F1
#
_cell.length_a   1.000
_cell.length_b   1.000
_cell.length_c   1.000
_cell.angle_alpha   90.00
_cell.angle_beta   90.00
_cell.angle_gamma   90.00
#
_symmetry.space_group_name_H-M   'P 1'
#
loop_
_entity.id
_entity.type
_entity.pdbx_description
1 polymer ?
#
loop_
_entity_poly.entity_id
_entity_poly.type
_entity_poly.pdbx_seq_one_letter_code
_entity_poly.pdbx_strand_id
1 'polypeptide(L)'
;MYSPTLTAQPTENLVPRFAGDWISAWINRDADTGLLHVGSGPHEWVLEALAPQKLTEALTGRGPVEVQFNPELFIVLVPGAHALVGNSFFKLRA
;
A
#
# COMPACT_ATOMS: atom_id res chain seq x y z
N MET A 1 41.02 -32.99 -16.24
CA MET A 1 40.49 -31.82 -15.51
C MET A 1 39.10 -31.56 -16.04
N TYR A 2 38.06 -31.81 -15.23
CA TYR A 2 36.67 -31.50 -15.59
C TYR A 2 36.31 -30.13 -15.01
N SER A 3 35.99 -29.17 -15.87
CA SER A 3 35.38 -27.90 -15.46
C SER A 3 33.87 -28.03 -15.66
N PRO A 4 33.04 -27.97 -14.61
CA PRO A 4 31.59 -27.95 -14.80
C PRO A 4 31.22 -26.59 -15.39
N THR A 5 30.64 -26.60 -16.59
CA THR A 5 30.04 -25.41 -17.18
C THR A 5 28.72 -25.15 -16.45
N LEU A 6 28.70 -24.16 -15.56
CA LEU A 6 27.48 -23.69 -14.90
C LEU A 6 26.56 -23.14 -16.00
N THR A 7 25.54 -23.92 -16.38
CA THR A 7 24.47 -23.42 -17.23
C THR A 7 23.62 -22.52 -16.36
N ALA A 8 23.78 -21.21 -16.48
CA ALA A 8 22.88 -20.26 -15.85
C ALA A 8 21.47 -20.53 -16.39
N GLN A 9 20.57 -20.99 -15.51
CA GLN A 9 19.15 -21.05 -15.83
C GLN A 9 18.71 -19.63 -16.23
N PRO A 10 17.88 -19.48 -17.28
CA PRO A 10 17.31 -18.17 -17.59
C PRO A 10 16.54 -17.72 -16.36
N THR A 11 16.96 -16.60 -15.79
CA THR A 11 16.22 -15.91 -14.74
C THR A 11 14.91 -15.42 -15.34
N GLU A 12 13.87 -16.24 -15.27
CA GLU A 12 12.50 -15.81 -15.56
C GLU A 12 12.20 -14.62 -14.63
N ASN A 13 12.25 -13.42 -15.21
CA ASN A 13 11.84 -12.12 -14.65
C ASN A 13 11.95 -11.99 -13.12
N LEU A 14 13.18 -11.80 -12.62
CA LEU A 14 13.43 -11.25 -11.28
C LEU A 14 13.18 -9.72 -11.23
N VAL A 15 12.17 -9.22 -11.94
CA VAL A 15 11.70 -7.86 -11.70
C VAL A 15 10.82 -7.94 -10.45
N PRO A 16 11.11 -7.19 -9.38
CA PRO A 16 10.16 -7.08 -8.29
C PRO A 16 8.83 -6.56 -8.89
N ARG A 17 7.76 -7.36 -8.87
CA ARG A 17 6.44 -6.98 -9.41
C ARG A 17 5.85 -5.72 -8.76
N PHE A 18 6.51 -5.16 -7.75
CA PHE A 18 6.08 -3.99 -6.99
C PHE A 18 6.05 -2.66 -7.76
N ALA A 19 6.60 -2.56 -8.99
CA ALA A 19 6.75 -1.25 -9.64
C ALA A 19 5.55 -0.81 -10.52
N GLY A 20 4.69 -1.74 -10.96
CA GLY A 20 3.59 -1.43 -11.89
C GLY A 20 2.23 -1.18 -11.24
N ASP A 21 2.02 -1.66 -10.02
CA ASP A 21 0.67 -1.80 -9.44
C ASP A 21 0.34 -0.74 -8.36
N TRP A 22 1.28 0.15 -8.06
CA TRP A 22 1.10 1.19 -7.04
C TRP A 22 0.86 2.54 -7.71
N ILE A 23 -0.21 3.20 -7.31
CA ILE A 23 -0.60 4.53 -7.78
C ILE A 23 -0.47 5.55 -6.67
N SER A 24 -0.09 6.78 -7.02
CA SER A 24 -0.21 7.91 -6.10
C SER A 24 -1.69 8.16 -5.82
N ALA A 25 -2.03 8.25 -4.54
CA ALA A 25 -3.39 8.47 -4.08
C ALA A 25 -3.39 9.38 -2.85
N TRP A 26 -4.56 9.85 -2.48
CA TRP A 26 -4.82 10.41 -1.16
C TRP A 26 -5.69 9.44 -0.37
N ILE A 27 -5.54 9.44 0.96
CA ILE A 27 -6.44 8.75 1.87
C ILE A 27 -7.00 9.73 2.90
N ASN A 28 -8.29 9.61 3.15
CA ASN A 28 -8.97 10.30 4.24
C ASN A 28 -9.86 9.32 4.99
N ARG A 29 -10.01 9.51 6.30
CA ARG A 29 -10.95 8.74 7.11
C ARG A 29 -12.15 9.61 7.43
N ASP A 30 -13.33 9.11 7.09
CA ASP A 30 -14.59 9.72 7.49
C ASP A 30 -14.78 9.51 9.00
N ALA A 31 -15.01 10.61 9.73
CA ALA A 31 -15.07 10.59 11.19
C ALA A 31 -16.38 10.00 11.72
N ASP A 32 -17.47 10.10 10.94
CA ASP A 32 -18.81 9.71 11.35
C ASP A 32 -19.05 8.21 11.11
N THR A 33 -18.59 7.72 9.96
CA THR A 33 -18.77 6.32 9.52
C THR A 33 -17.55 5.45 9.81
N GLY A 34 -16.37 6.06 9.97
CA GLY A 34 -15.11 5.35 10.12
C GLY A 34 -14.56 4.76 8.81
N LEU A 35 -15.26 4.95 7.68
CA LEU A 35 -14.86 4.49 6.35
C LEU A 35 -13.66 5.28 5.83
N LEU A 36 -12.93 4.69 4.91
CA LEU A 36 -11.77 5.28 4.26
C LEU A 36 -12.14 5.68 2.85
N HIS A 37 -11.88 6.92 2.52
CA HIS A 37 -11.90 7.42 1.16
C HIS A 37 -10.48 7.39 0.63
N VAL A 38 -10.23 6.58 -0.38
CA VAL A 38 -8.97 6.54 -1.10
C VAL A 38 -9.23 7.06 -2.50
N GLY A 39 -8.51 8.09 -2.95
CA GLY A 39 -8.73 8.67 -4.27
C GLY A 39 -7.45 8.85 -5.07
N SER A 40 -7.54 8.68 -6.38
CA SER A 40 -6.46 8.90 -7.34
C SER A 40 -7.02 9.44 -8.65
N GLY A 41 -6.72 10.71 -8.96
CA GLY A 41 -7.28 11.37 -10.14
C GLY A 41 -8.83 11.37 -10.14
N PRO A 42 -9.49 10.82 -11.19
CA PRO A 42 -10.95 10.74 -11.26
C PRO A 42 -11.56 9.55 -10.51
N HIS A 43 -10.74 8.69 -9.90
CA HIS A 43 -11.20 7.48 -9.22
C HIS A 43 -11.21 7.68 -7.70
N GLU A 44 -12.24 7.15 -7.06
CA GLU A 44 -12.39 7.10 -5.61
C GLU A 44 -12.93 5.74 -5.17
N TRP A 45 -12.38 5.21 -4.08
CA TRP A 45 -12.79 3.98 -3.44
C TRP A 45 -13.19 4.28 -2.01
N VAL A 46 -14.35 3.76 -1.60
CA VAL A 46 -14.79 3.76 -0.20
C VAL A 46 -14.49 2.37 0.36
N LEU A 47 -13.62 2.31 1.36
CA LEU A 47 -13.02 1.08 1.87
C LEU A 47 -13.02 1.04 3.39
N GLU A 48 -12.77 -0.14 3.96
CA GLU A 48 -12.55 -0.33 5.39
C GLU A 48 -11.12 -0.83 5.66
N ALA A 49 -10.53 -0.43 6.79
CA ALA A 49 -9.27 -1.01 7.23
C ALA A 49 -9.48 -2.38 7.88
N LEU A 50 -8.64 -3.36 7.56
CA LEU A 50 -8.57 -4.60 8.34
C LEU A 50 -8.02 -4.39 9.77
N ALA A 51 -7.19 -3.37 9.96
CA ALA A 51 -6.65 -2.98 11.26
C ALA A 51 -6.96 -1.49 11.55
N PRO A 52 -8.22 -1.15 11.86
CA PRO A 52 -8.69 0.23 11.89
C PRO A 52 -8.01 1.09 12.96
N GLN A 53 -7.63 0.54 14.12
CA GLN A 53 -6.97 1.33 15.15
C GLN A 53 -5.59 1.83 14.70
N LYS A 54 -4.76 0.94 14.14
CA LYS A 54 -3.40 1.30 13.70
C LYS A 54 -3.41 2.27 12.52
N LEU A 55 -4.32 2.09 11.57
CA LEU A 55 -4.44 3.02 10.46
C LEU A 55 -4.96 4.38 10.95
N THR A 56 -5.94 4.39 11.85
CA THR A 56 -6.43 5.64 12.46
C THR A 56 -5.32 6.40 13.14
N GLU A 57 -4.51 5.74 13.95
CA GLU A 57 -3.37 6.36 14.63
C GLU A 57 -2.32 6.89 13.64
N ALA A 58 -2.03 6.14 12.56
CA ALA A 58 -1.15 6.57 11.49
C ALA A 58 -1.66 7.82 10.73
N LEU A 59 -2.97 8.04 10.69
CA LEU A 59 -3.63 9.16 10.04
C LEU A 59 -4.04 10.29 11.02
N THR A 60 -3.87 10.08 12.33
CA THR A 60 -4.41 10.99 13.35
C THR A 60 -3.81 12.38 13.24
N GLY A 61 -4.67 13.40 13.29
CA GLY A 61 -4.27 14.81 13.21
C GLY A 61 -3.81 15.25 11.82
N ARG A 62 -3.97 14.38 10.80
CA ARG A 62 -3.67 14.68 9.41
C ARG A 62 -4.99 14.77 8.63
N GLY A 63 -5.11 15.77 7.77
CA GLY A 63 -6.18 15.80 6.77
C GLY A 63 -5.97 14.71 5.72
N PRO A 64 -6.47 14.88 4.48
CA PRO A 64 -6.12 13.97 3.38
C PRO A 64 -4.60 13.78 3.29
N VAL A 65 -4.15 12.53 3.38
CA VAL A 65 -2.71 12.17 3.37
C VAL A 65 -2.34 11.60 2.02
N GLU A 66 -1.26 12.09 1.42
CA GLU A 66 -0.68 11.47 0.23
C GLU A 66 -0.08 10.11 0.55
N VAL A 67 -0.47 9.11 -0.23
CA VAL A 67 -0.12 7.70 -0.05
C VAL A 67 0.18 7.05 -1.38
N GLN A 68 0.73 5.85 -1.32
CA GLN A 68 0.73 4.94 -2.48
C GLN A 68 -0.35 3.88 -2.24
N PHE A 69 -1.13 3.56 -3.25
CA PHE A 69 -2.22 2.61 -3.17
C PHE A 69 -2.10 1.55 -4.24
N ASN A 70 -2.36 0.29 -3.89
CA ASN A 70 -2.50 -0.81 -4.83
C ASN A 70 -3.97 -1.25 -4.84
N PRO A 71 -4.74 -0.93 -5.90
CA PRO A 71 -6.16 -1.25 -5.98
C PRO A 71 -6.44 -2.75 -6.15
N GLU A 72 -5.53 -3.49 -6.78
CA GLU A 72 -5.66 -4.94 -7.00
C GLU A 72 -5.52 -5.73 -5.69
N LEU A 73 -4.66 -5.27 -4.79
CA LEU A 73 -4.38 -5.93 -3.51
C LEU A 73 -5.11 -5.29 -2.33
N PHE A 74 -5.79 -4.16 -2.55
CA PHE A 74 -6.34 -3.30 -1.50
C PHE A 74 -5.32 -3.00 -0.40
N ILE A 75 -4.11 -2.57 -0.78
CA ILE A 75 -3.06 -2.20 0.19
C ILE A 75 -2.70 -0.74 0.01
N VAL A 76 -2.69 0.01 1.11
CA VAL A 76 -2.18 1.37 1.14
C VAL A 76 -0.84 1.43 1.87
N LEU A 77 0.09 2.19 1.33
CA LEU A 77 1.37 2.55 1.93
C LEU A 77 1.26 4.00 2.41
N VAL A 78 1.31 4.19 3.73
CA VAL A 78 1.30 5.51 4.36
C VAL A 78 2.75 5.92 4.68
N PRO A 79 3.32 6.93 3.99
CA PRO A 79 4.69 7.37 4.23
C PRO A 79 4.91 7.81 5.68
N GLY A 80 5.98 7.29 6.30
CA GLY A 80 6.36 7.63 7.67
C GLY A 80 5.53 6.96 8.79
N ALA A 81 4.45 6.24 8.47
CA ALA A 81 3.61 5.59 9.48
C ALA A 81 4.37 4.55 10.33
N HIS A 82 5.40 3.90 9.78
CA HIS A 82 6.25 3.00 10.56
C HIS A 82 6.85 3.62 11.82
N ALA A 83 7.19 4.92 11.79
CA ALA A 83 7.73 5.61 12.96
C ALA A 83 6.68 5.83 14.06
N LEU A 84 5.39 5.82 13.72
CA LEU A 84 4.28 6.05 14.64
C LEU A 84 3.71 4.75 15.18
N VAL A 85 3.41 3.81 14.29
CA VAL A 85 2.64 2.59 14.61
C VAL A 85 3.38 1.29 14.29
N GLY A 86 4.67 1.38 13.97
CA GLY A 86 5.53 0.24 13.65
C GLY A 86 5.26 -0.39 12.28
N ASN A 87 4.34 0.14 11.48
CA ASN A 87 4.03 -0.36 10.14
C ASN A 87 3.65 0.78 9.17
N SER A 88 3.98 0.63 7.89
CA SER A 88 3.59 1.57 6.83
C SER A 88 2.56 0.99 5.86
N PHE A 89 2.35 -0.33 5.86
CA PHE A 89 1.45 -1.00 4.92
C PHE A 89 0.17 -1.44 5.60
N PHE A 90 -0.97 -1.00 5.10
CA PHE A 90 -2.28 -1.31 5.67
C PHE A 90 -3.15 -1.99 4.62
N LYS A 91 -3.68 -3.16 4.98
CA LYS A 91 -4.66 -3.85 4.13
C LYS A 91 -6.04 -3.25 4.35
N LEU A 92 -6.76 -3.11 3.25
CA LEU A 92 -8.12 -2.59 3.16
C LEU A 92 -9.05 -3.70 2.65
N ARG A 93 -10.36 -3.47 2.79
CA ARG A 93 -11.42 -4.29 2.20
C ARG A 93 -12.49 -3.38 1.63
N ALA A 94 -13.13 -3.82 0.55
CA ALA A 94 -14.37 -3.21 0.05
C ALA A 94 -15.58 -3.67 0.87
#